data_AF-A0A2W6C6J5-F1
#
_entry.id   AF-A0A2W6C6J5-F1
#
_cell.length_a   1.000
_cell.length_b   1.000
_cell.length_c   1.000
_cell.angle_alpha   90.00
_cell.angle_beta   90.00
_cell.angle_gamma   90.00
#
_symmetry.space_group_name_H-M   'P 1'
#
loop_
_entity.id
_entity.type
_entity.pdbx_description
1 polymer ?
#
loop_
_entity_poly.entity_id
_entity_poly.type
_entity_poly.pdbx_seq_one_letter_code
_entity_poly.pdbx_strand_id
1 'polypeptide(L)'
;MRFKSRADVPESLEEAHPGSRWVTWSPSPRGPKWLVRIDVGESKGRVECIGVELRAFREKSDGGWPPELPEWNQNPTPLLRRTLRDLPLGQILEDIGAEVQQAQLDLATLFRAEGLPPTEDDEEFRAIADGIEASVKRQRATGRKRGRGVPDLEAIAHVYRDAQARRRSTTKAIAKWGQVSDSTAAKWVMRVRKETDLLPAPTNAPRQPRGRRS
;
A
#
# COMPACT_ATOMS: atom_id res chain seq x y z
N MET A 1 -7.92 5.45 -5.19
CA MET A 1 -8.19 4.06 -4.79
C MET A 1 -8.35 4.07 -3.28
N ARG A 2 -9.47 3.59 -2.71
CA ARG A 2 -9.69 3.61 -1.26
C ARG A 2 -9.58 2.20 -0.72
N PHE A 3 -8.62 1.97 0.16
CA PHE A 3 -8.60 0.82 1.04
C PHE A 3 -9.45 1.20 2.26
N LYS A 4 -10.45 0.39 2.63
CA LYS A 4 -10.97 0.47 3.99
C LYS A 4 -10.02 -0.36 4.85
N SER A 5 -9.39 0.31 5.81
CA SER A 5 -8.41 -0.30 6.70
C SER A 5 -9.08 -1.21 7.73
N ARG A 6 -8.24 -2.01 8.39
CA ARG A 6 -8.51 -3.02 9.43
C ARG A 6 -9.55 -2.67 10.51
N ALA A 7 -9.87 -1.38 10.71
CA ALA A 7 -10.79 -0.92 11.74
C ALA A 7 -12.22 -1.50 11.64
N ASP A 8 -12.62 -1.98 10.46
CA ASP A 8 -13.95 -2.58 10.24
C ASP A 8 -13.96 -4.12 10.41
N VAL A 9 -12.84 -4.76 10.79
CA VAL A 9 -12.75 -6.22 10.97
C VAL A 9 -13.04 -6.59 12.45
N PRO A 10 -14.06 -7.41 12.74
CA PRO A 10 -14.38 -7.92 14.07
C PRO A 10 -13.24 -8.77 14.63
N GLU A 11 -13.02 -8.62 15.94
CA GLU A 11 -12.04 -9.37 16.70
C GLU A 11 -12.21 -10.89 16.56
N SER A 12 -13.46 -11.39 16.50
CA SER A 12 -13.75 -12.82 16.31
C SER A 12 -13.21 -13.41 15.01
N LEU A 13 -13.03 -12.60 13.96
CA LEU A 13 -12.41 -13.02 12.71
C LEU A 13 -10.88 -13.01 12.79
N GLU A 14 -10.30 -12.11 13.59
CA GLU A 14 -8.87 -12.13 13.89
C GLU A 14 -8.52 -13.33 14.78
N GLU A 15 -9.38 -13.68 15.73
CA GLU A 15 -9.23 -14.87 16.60
C GLU A 15 -9.34 -16.18 15.82
N ALA A 16 -10.29 -16.30 14.90
CA ALA A 16 -10.45 -17.49 14.07
C ALA A 16 -9.28 -17.70 13.08
N HIS A 17 -8.58 -16.62 12.73
CA HIS A 17 -7.47 -16.62 11.78
C HIS A 17 -6.29 -15.81 12.32
N PRO A 18 -5.60 -16.32 13.36
CA PRO A 18 -4.51 -15.59 13.99
C PRO A 18 -3.37 -15.39 12.99
N GLY A 19 -2.88 -14.16 12.92
CA GLY A 19 -1.83 -13.78 11.96
C GLY A 19 -2.34 -13.46 10.55
N SER A 20 -3.64 -13.56 10.29
CA SER A 20 -4.22 -13.06 9.03
C SER A 20 -4.52 -11.56 9.10
N ARG A 21 -4.50 -10.91 7.93
CA ARG A 21 -4.90 -9.53 7.73
C ARG A 21 -5.91 -9.47 6.61
N TRP A 22 -6.93 -8.62 6.77
CA TRP A 22 -8.04 -8.55 5.85
C TRP A 22 -8.16 -7.15 5.28
N VAL A 23 -8.34 -7.05 3.97
CA VAL A 23 -8.50 -5.77 3.27
C VAL A 23 -9.62 -5.88 2.26
N THR A 24 -10.51 -4.89 2.24
CA THR A 24 -11.42 -4.73 1.09
C THR A 24 -10.71 -4.02 -0.04
N TRP A 25 -10.90 -4.56 -1.24
CA TRP A 25 -10.38 -3.99 -2.47
C TRP A 25 -11.47 -3.92 -3.52
N SER A 26 -11.48 -2.84 -4.28
CA SER A 26 -12.29 -2.75 -5.49
C SER A 26 -11.51 -2.10 -6.62
N PRO A 27 -11.49 -2.68 -7.83
CA PRO A 27 -10.81 -2.11 -8.99
C PRO A 27 -11.47 -0.81 -9.47
N SER A 28 -12.75 -0.55 -9.13
CA SER A 28 -13.41 0.71 -9.45
C SER A 28 -14.47 1.09 -8.40
N PRO A 29 -14.80 2.37 -8.20
CA PRO A 29 -15.75 2.79 -7.16
C PRO A 29 -17.14 2.18 -7.25
N ARG A 30 -17.57 1.80 -8.46
CA ARG A 30 -18.85 1.14 -8.74
C ARG A 30 -18.69 -0.34 -9.15
N GLY A 31 -17.48 -0.86 -9.01
CA GLY A 31 -17.11 -2.20 -9.46
C GLY A 31 -17.36 -3.27 -8.41
N PRO A 32 -17.08 -4.53 -8.76
CA PRO A 32 -17.16 -5.63 -7.80
C PRO A 32 -16.19 -5.40 -6.64
N LYS A 33 -16.57 -5.89 -5.46
CA LYS A 33 -15.78 -5.77 -4.24
C LYS A 33 -15.18 -7.12 -3.88
N TRP A 34 -13.95 -7.06 -3.42
CA TRP A 34 -13.10 -8.22 -3.18
C TRP A 34 -12.54 -8.14 -1.77
N LEU A 35 -12.61 -9.25 -1.06
CA LEU A 35 -12.02 -9.45 0.23
C LEU A 35 -10.69 -10.14 0.01
N VAL A 36 -9.61 -9.48 0.43
CA VAL A 36 -8.24 -9.98 0.36
C VAL A 36 -7.86 -10.42 1.76
N ARG A 37 -7.60 -11.72 1.96
CA ARG A 37 -6.90 -12.21 3.15
C ARG A 37 -5.43 -12.35 2.84
N ILE A 38 -4.58 -11.87 3.72
CA ILE A 38 -3.14 -12.03 3.66
C ILE A 38 -2.70 -12.70 4.94
N ASP A 39 -2.11 -13.88 4.80
CA ASP A 39 -1.54 -14.61 5.92
C ASP A 39 -0.07 -14.19 6.03
N VAL A 40 0.31 -13.63 7.17
CA VAL A 40 1.69 -13.25 7.46
C VAL A 40 2.31 -14.24 8.43
N GLY A 41 3.59 -14.55 8.20
CA GLY A 41 4.35 -15.43 9.06
C GLY A 41 5.82 -15.04 9.08
N GLU A 42 6.55 -15.57 10.05
CA GLU A 42 7.99 -15.38 10.10
C GLU A 42 8.70 -16.36 9.17
N SER A 43 9.55 -15.84 8.29
CA SER A 43 10.42 -16.61 7.41
C SER A 43 11.80 -15.98 7.40
N LYS A 44 12.81 -16.76 7.84
CA LYS A 44 14.22 -16.32 7.94
C LYS A 44 14.39 -15.00 8.72
N GLY A 45 13.68 -14.84 9.84
CA GLY A 45 13.76 -13.64 10.69
C GLY A 45 12.98 -12.43 10.16
N ARG A 46 12.08 -12.63 9.20
CA ARG A 46 11.29 -11.56 8.57
C ARG A 46 9.82 -11.91 8.54
N VAL A 47 8.99 -10.90 8.74
CA VAL A 47 7.56 -10.99 8.47
C VAL A 47 7.37 -11.02 6.96
N GLU A 48 6.93 -12.16 6.44
CA GLU A 48 6.70 -12.40 5.03
C GLU A 48 5.24 -12.78 4.78
N CYS A 49 4.76 -12.51 3.57
CA CYS A 49 3.48 -13.02 3.10
C CYS A 49 3.60 -14.52 2.81
N ILE A 50 2.88 -15.34 3.56
CA ILE A 50 2.90 -16.81 3.40
C ILE A 50 1.63 -17.34 2.71
N GLY A 51 0.58 -16.54 2.63
CA GLY A 51 -0.67 -16.90 1.97
C GLY A 51 -1.46 -15.68 1.49
N VAL A 52 -2.17 -15.84 0.38
CA VAL A 52 -3.12 -14.85 -0.14
C VAL A 52 -4.40 -15.56 -0.53
N GLU A 53 -5.52 -15.06 -0.03
CA GLU A 53 -6.85 -15.47 -0.45
C GLU A 53 -7.61 -14.27 -1.00
N LEU A 54 -8.33 -14.47 -2.11
CA LEU A 54 -9.13 -13.44 -2.75
C LEU A 54 -10.55 -13.98 -2.97
N ARG A 55 -11.55 -13.36 -2.34
CA ARG A 55 -12.95 -13.74 -2.48
C ARG A 55 -13.79 -12.56 -2.94
N ALA A 56 -14.74 -12.79 -3.85
CA ALA A 56 -15.77 -11.80 -4.14
C ALA A 56 -16.73 -11.72 -2.94
N PHE A 57 -17.25 -10.52 -2.65
CA PHE A 57 -18.26 -10.35 -1.60
C PHE A 57 -19.33 -9.33 -1.99
N ARG A 58 -20.46 -9.38 -1.28
CA ARG A 58 -21.52 -8.37 -1.33
C ARG A 58 -21.50 -7.56 -0.04
N GLU A 59 -21.63 -6.23 -0.17
CA GLU A 59 -21.83 -5.40 1.01
C GLU A 59 -23.22 -5.66 1.57
N LYS A 60 -23.28 -5.89 2.89
CA LYS A 60 -24.54 -5.95 3.60
C LYS A 60 -25.15 -4.56 3.65
N SER A 61 -26.48 -4.49 3.63
CA SER A 61 -27.23 -3.23 3.69
C SER A 61 -27.03 -2.47 5.01
N ASP A 62 -26.68 -3.18 6.08
CA ASP A 62 -26.34 -2.62 7.39
C ASP A 62 -24.86 -2.18 7.50
N GLY A 63 -24.05 -2.42 6.46
CA GLY A 63 -22.61 -2.15 6.47
C GLY A 63 -21.81 -3.08 7.38
N GLY A 64 -22.42 -4.15 7.90
CA GLY A 64 -21.81 -5.06 8.86
C GLY A 64 -20.70 -5.94 8.26
N TRP A 65 -19.78 -6.37 9.14
CA TRP A 65 -18.68 -7.28 8.82
C TRP A 65 -18.89 -8.67 9.46
N PRO A 66 -18.37 -9.77 8.89
CA PRO A 66 -17.82 -9.88 7.54
C PRO A 66 -18.86 -9.56 6.47
N PRO A 67 -18.39 -9.08 5.31
CA PRO A 67 -19.28 -8.91 4.17
C PRO A 67 -19.85 -10.27 3.76
N GLU A 68 -21.01 -10.24 3.12
CA GLU A 68 -21.69 -11.45 2.70
C GLU A 68 -20.91 -12.12 1.57
N LEU A 69 -20.42 -13.33 1.83
CA LEU A 69 -19.80 -14.15 0.79
C LEU A 69 -20.90 -14.80 -0.04
N PRO A 70 -20.76 -14.86 -1.38
CA PRO A 70 -21.73 -15.53 -2.22
C PRO A 70 -21.81 -17.01 -1.84
N GLU A 71 -23.02 -17.49 -1.62
CA GLU A 71 -23.30 -18.93 -1.48
C GLU A 71 -22.94 -19.69 -2.75
N TRP A 72 -22.78 -21.01 -2.66
CA TRP A 72 -22.42 -21.87 -3.80
C TRP A 72 -23.39 -21.76 -4.99
N ASN A 73 -24.66 -21.50 -4.72
CA ASN A 73 -25.72 -21.32 -5.72
C ASN A 73 -25.75 -19.90 -6.34
N GLN A 74 -25.01 -18.95 -5.77
CA GLN A 74 -24.90 -17.59 -6.27
C GLN A 74 -23.70 -17.53 -7.20
N ASN A 75 -23.92 -17.16 -8.47
CA ASN A 75 -22.83 -17.03 -9.43
C ASN A 75 -21.85 -15.93 -8.95
N PRO A 76 -20.64 -16.27 -8.48
CA PRO A 76 -19.71 -15.27 -7.97
C PRO A 76 -19.24 -14.39 -9.13
N THR A 77 -18.83 -13.15 -8.84
CA THR A 77 -18.25 -12.31 -9.88
C THR A 77 -16.97 -12.98 -10.42
N PRO A 78 -16.82 -13.17 -11.74
CA PRO A 78 -15.64 -13.82 -12.29
C PRO A 78 -14.38 -12.99 -12.01
N LEU A 79 -13.35 -13.64 -11.49
CA LEU A 79 -12.05 -13.03 -11.26
C LEU A 79 -11.26 -13.00 -12.58
N LEU A 80 -11.29 -11.84 -13.25
CA LEU A 80 -10.60 -11.67 -14.52
C LEU A 80 -9.09 -11.44 -14.32
N ARG A 81 -8.29 -11.83 -15.32
CA ARG A 81 -6.84 -11.58 -15.33
C ARG A 81 -6.48 -10.10 -15.19
N ARG A 82 -7.30 -9.19 -15.74
CA ARG A 82 -7.11 -7.74 -15.60
C ARG A 82 -7.29 -7.32 -14.13
N THR A 83 -8.33 -7.82 -13.48
CA THR A 83 -8.60 -7.60 -12.05
C THR A 83 -7.37 -7.99 -11.24
N LEU A 84 -6.81 -9.18 -11.43
CA LEU A 84 -5.58 -9.60 -10.73
C LEU A 84 -4.37 -8.70 -10.97
N ARG A 85 -4.18 -8.14 -12.17
CA ARG A 85 -3.08 -7.22 -12.45
C ARG A 85 -3.26 -5.85 -11.78
N ASP A 86 -4.50 -5.45 -11.59
CA ASP A 86 -4.86 -4.18 -10.97
C ASP A 86 -4.91 -4.29 -9.43
N LEU A 87 -4.76 -5.49 -8.86
CA LEU A 87 -4.65 -5.71 -7.43
C LEU A 87 -3.34 -5.06 -6.92
N PRO A 88 -3.41 -4.07 -6.02
CA PRO A 88 -2.24 -3.36 -5.52
C PRO A 88 -1.54 -4.16 -4.41
N LEU A 89 -1.27 -5.45 -4.65
CA LEU A 89 -0.75 -6.38 -3.65
C LEU A 89 0.53 -5.86 -2.98
N GLY A 90 1.43 -5.24 -3.76
CA GLY A 90 2.64 -4.64 -3.22
C GLY A 90 2.36 -3.56 -2.17
N GLN A 91 1.39 -2.66 -2.43
CA GLN A 91 1.02 -1.62 -1.47
C GLN A 91 0.36 -2.23 -0.22
N ILE A 92 -0.52 -3.21 -0.41
CA ILE A 92 -1.18 -3.89 0.71
C ILE A 92 -0.13 -4.56 1.62
N LEU A 93 0.86 -5.22 1.05
CA LEU A 93 1.94 -5.85 1.81
C LEU A 93 2.86 -4.84 2.49
N GLU A 94 3.11 -3.69 1.87
CA GLU A 94 3.87 -2.60 2.48
C GLU A 94 3.12 -2.00 3.68
N ASP A 95 1.81 -1.76 3.54
CA ASP A 95 0.97 -1.23 4.62
C ASP A 95 0.89 -2.21 5.79
N ILE A 96 0.65 -3.50 5.53
CA ILE A 96 0.66 -4.55 6.56
C ILE A 96 2.03 -4.63 7.24
N GLY A 97 3.12 -4.60 6.47
CA GLY A 97 4.47 -4.64 7.02
C GLY A 97 4.76 -3.45 7.93
N ALA A 98 4.29 -2.25 7.57
CA ALA A 98 4.42 -1.06 8.40
C ALA A 98 3.60 -1.18 9.69
N GLU A 99 2.36 -1.68 9.62
CA GLU A 99 1.52 -1.92 10.80
C GLU A 99 2.15 -2.92 11.76
N VAL A 100 2.67 -4.05 11.25
CA VAL A 100 3.31 -5.07 12.09
C VAL A 100 4.57 -4.51 12.77
N GLN A 101 5.38 -3.74 12.05
CA GLN A 101 6.54 -3.08 12.64
C GLN A 101 6.16 -2.05 13.70
N GLN A 102 5.07 -1.30 13.49
CA GLN A 102 4.60 -0.33 14.48
C GLN A 102 4.12 -1.05 15.75
N ALA A 103 3.31 -2.10 15.62
CA ALA A 103 2.84 -2.89 16.76
C ALA A 103 4.01 -3.50 17.57
N GLN A 104 5.06 -3.95 16.89
CA GLN A 104 6.29 -4.43 17.55
C GLN A 104 6.99 -3.31 18.34
N LEU A 105 7.08 -2.10 17.78
CA LEU A 105 7.67 -0.96 18.49
C LEU A 105 6.80 -0.48 19.67
N ASP A 106 5.48 -0.52 19.53
CA ASP A 106 4.55 -0.18 20.60
C ASP A 106 4.71 -1.17 21.77
N LEU A 107 4.85 -2.47 21.47
CA LEU A 107 5.11 -3.51 22.47
C LEU A 107 6.47 -3.32 23.16
N ALA A 108 7.53 -2.96 22.42
CA ALA A 108 8.82 -2.60 23.01
C ALA A 108 8.72 -1.36 23.92
N THR A 109 7.86 -0.41 23.57
CA THR A 109 7.59 0.79 24.39
C THR A 109 6.86 0.42 25.67
N LEU A 110 5.88 -0.48 25.61
CA LEU A 110 5.17 -0.99 26.80
C LEU A 110 6.13 -1.69 27.76
N PHE A 111 7.00 -2.57 27.25
CA PHE A 111 8.04 -3.23 28.07
C PHE A 111 9.01 -2.25 28.73
N ARG A 112 9.18 -1.04 28.18
CA ARG A 112 9.97 0.02 28.79
C ARG A 112 9.18 0.92 29.75
N ALA A 113 7.86 0.97 29.61
CA ALA A 113 6.98 1.90 30.32
C ALA A 113 6.35 1.30 31.59
N GLU A 114 6.25 -0.03 31.70
CA GLU A 114 5.87 -0.71 32.95
C GLU A 114 6.98 -0.56 34.00
N GLY A 115 7.03 0.62 34.62
CA GLY A 115 7.91 0.96 35.72
C GLY A 115 7.38 0.42 37.05
N LEU A 116 7.94 -0.70 37.49
CA LEU A 116 8.05 -1.10 38.89
C LEU A 116 9.54 -0.97 39.31
N PRO A 117 9.89 -0.90 40.61
CA PRO A 117 11.29 -0.76 41.00
C PRO A 117 12.12 -1.93 40.43
N PRO A 118 13.40 -1.70 40.06
CA PRO A 118 14.15 -2.65 39.26
C PRO A 118 14.35 -3.97 39.99
N THR A 119 13.62 -5.00 39.56
CA THR A 119 13.88 -6.41 39.88
C THR A 119 14.76 -7.02 38.79
N GLU A 120 15.26 -8.25 38.99
CA GLU A 120 16.00 -8.98 37.93
C GLU A 120 15.17 -9.15 36.64
N ASP A 121 13.83 -9.05 36.74
CA ASP A 121 12.92 -9.08 35.60
C ASP A 121 13.06 -7.86 34.67
N ASP A 122 13.50 -6.70 35.18
CA ASP A 122 13.67 -5.47 34.39
C ASP A 122 14.78 -5.58 33.33
N GLU A 123 15.85 -6.34 33.62
CA GLU A 123 16.91 -6.59 32.64
C GLU A 123 16.41 -7.49 31.50
N GLU A 124 15.57 -8.47 31.82
CA GLU A 124 14.94 -9.34 30.82
C GLU A 124 13.97 -8.56 29.93
N PHE A 125 13.09 -7.72 30.50
CA PHE A 125 12.18 -6.88 29.72
C PHE A 125 12.91 -5.88 28.81
N ARG A 126 14.00 -5.29 29.29
CA ARG A 126 14.86 -4.41 28.48
C ARG A 126 15.53 -5.17 27.34
N ALA A 127 16.06 -6.36 27.61
CA ALA A 127 16.66 -7.21 26.59
C ALA A 127 15.64 -7.62 25.51
N ILE A 128 14.40 -7.90 25.90
CA ILE A 128 13.29 -8.18 24.97
C ILE A 128 12.98 -6.94 24.11
N ALA A 129 12.81 -5.77 24.73
CA ALA A 129 12.54 -4.52 24.01
C ALA A 129 13.65 -4.18 23.00
N ASP A 130 14.92 -4.29 23.41
CA ASP A 130 16.07 -4.05 22.56
C ASP A 130 16.17 -5.08 21.42
N GLY A 131 15.83 -6.35 21.70
CA GLY A 131 15.74 -7.42 20.71
C GLY A 131 14.68 -7.12 19.64
N ILE A 132 13.52 -6.60 20.04
CA ILE A 132 12.44 -6.21 19.13
C ILE A 132 12.87 -5.02 18.27
N GLU A 133 13.41 -3.95 18.87
CA GLU A 133 13.89 -2.77 18.14
C GLU A 133 14.99 -3.14 17.13
N ALA A 134 15.94 -4.00 17.53
CA ALA A 134 17.00 -4.51 16.67
C ALA A 134 16.46 -5.37 15.52
N SER A 135 15.39 -6.15 15.74
CA SER A 135 14.70 -6.92 14.71
C SER A 135 14.04 -6.00 13.67
N VAL A 136 13.23 -5.04 14.13
CA VAL A 136 12.56 -4.05 13.27
C VAL A 136 13.58 -3.25 12.45
N LYS A 137 14.69 -2.82 13.07
CA LYS A 137 15.78 -2.11 12.38
C LYS A 137 16.42 -2.94 11.28
N ARG A 138 16.67 -4.24 11.50
CA ARG A 138 17.21 -5.16 10.49
C ARG A 138 16.24 -5.37 9.32
N GLN A 139 14.95 -5.47 9.59
CA GLN A 139 13.92 -5.58 8.56
C GLN A 139 13.85 -4.30 7.70
N ARG A 140 13.88 -3.12 8.31
CA ARG A 140 13.91 -1.83 7.59
C ARG A 140 15.15 -1.64 6.73
N ALA A 141 16.31 -2.09 7.20
CA ALA A 141 17.58 -1.95 6.47
C ALA A 141 17.66 -2.82 5.20
N THR A 142 16.93 -3.94 5.17
CA THR A 142 16.99 -4.90 4.06
C THR A 142 15.87 -4.74 3.04
N GLY A 143 14.80 -4.03 3.39
CA GLY A 143 13.84 -3.53 2.42
C GLY A 143 14.46 -2.46 1.54
N ARG A 144 14.83 -2.79 0.29
CA ARG A 144 14.93 -1.75 -0.75
C ARG A 144 13.60 -1.00 -0.70
N LYS A 145 13.63 0.33 -0.53
CA LYS A 145 12.49 1.22 -0.80
C LYS A 145 12.02 0.93 -2.23
N ARG A 146 11.15 -0.06 -2.42
CA ARG A 146 10.33 -0.17 -3.62
C ARG A 146 9.56 1.14 -3.60
N GLY A 147 9.74 1.93 -4.66
CA GLY A 147 9.20 3.28 -4.70
C GLY A 147 7.74 3.21 -4.29
N ARG A 148 7.38 3.99 -3.26
CA ARG A 148 6.01 4.15 -2.73
C ARG A 148 5.00 3.93 -3.84
N GLY A 149 3.96 3.14 -3.56
CA GLY A 149 2.90 2.83 -4.51
C GLY A 149 2.38 4.05 -5.25
N VAL A 150 1.73 3.75 -6.38
CA VAL A 150 1.24 4.70 -7.41
C VAL A 150 1.18 6.14 -6.90
N PRO A 151 2.15 6.99 -7.29
CA PRO A 151 2.28 8.32 -6.73
C PRO A 151 1.02 9.14 -7.04
N ASP A 152 0.65 10.00 -6.09
CA ASP A 152 -0.39 11.00 -6.30
C ASP A 152 -0.06 11.86 -7.52
N LEU A 153 -0.87 11.70 -8.57
CA LEU A 153 -0.67 12.34 -9.86
C LEU A 153 -0.80 13.86 -9.77
N GLU A 154 -1.64 14.37 -8.84
CA GLU A 154 -1.79 15.81 -8.61
C GLU A 154 -0.55 16.40 -7.95
N ALA A 155 0.00 15.70 -6.95
CA ALA A 155 1.25 16.10 -6.30
C ALA A 155 2.43 16.14 -7.30
N ILE A 156 2.53 15.14 -8.19
CA ILE A 156 3.53 15.14 -9.26
C ILE A 156 3.32 16.35 -10.19
N ALA A 157 2.09 16.62 -10.60
CA ALA A 157 1.79 17.76 -11.47
C ALA A 157 2.14 19.10 -10.82
N HIS A 158 1.92 19.22 -9.50
CA HIS A 158 2.33 20.40 -8.73
C HIS A 158 3.85 20.59 -8.73
N VAL A 159 4.62 19.54 -8.38
CA VAL A 159 6.09 19.59 -8.38
C VAL A 159 6.64 19.89 -9.78
N TYR A 160 6.04 19.32 -10.82
CA TYR A 160 6.39 19.61 -12.21
C TYR A 160 6.22 21.10 -12.53
N ARG A 161 5.05 21.67 -12.22
CA ARG A 161 4.74 23.08 -12.50
C ARG A 161 5.66 24.03 -11.74
N ASP A 162 5.94 23.76 -10.46
CA ASP A 162 6.90 24.55 -9.66
C ASP A 162 8.32 24.49 -10.25
N ALA A 163 8.79 23.31 -10.63
CA ALA A 163 10.10 23.15 -11.26
C ALA A 163 10.17 23.87 -12.61
N GLN A 164 9.11 23.81 -13.41
CA GLN A 164 9.02 24.50 -14.70
C GLN A 164 9.01 26.02 -14.53
N ALA A 165 8.22 26.55 -13.58
CA ALA A 165 8.18 27.98 -13.27
C ALA A 165 9.55 28.50 -12.83
N ARG A 166 10.31 27.68 -12.10
CA ARG A 166 11.68 27.98 -11.66
C ARG A 166 12.76 27.68 -12.70
N ARG A 167 12.38 27.31 -13.94
CA ARG A 167 13.29 26.90 -15.04
C ARG A 167 14.29 25.81 -14.64
N ARG A 168 13.88 24.87 -13.77
CA ARG A 168 14.69 23.71 -13.36
C ARG A 168 14.30 22.47 -14.16
N SER A 169 15.17 21.45 -14.14
CA SER A 169 14.84 20.15 -14.72
C SER A 169 13.67 19.50 -13.95
N THR A 170 12.52 19.38 -14.62
CA THR A 170 11.29 18.84 -14.03
C THR A 170 11.44 17.40 -13.59
N THR A 171 12.04 16.54 -14.42
CA THR A 171 12.30 15.13 -14.10
C THR A 171 13.18 14.98 -12.87
N LYS A 172 14.27 15.78 -12.75
CA LYS A 172 15.16 15.74 -11.58
C LYS A 172 14.48 16.25 -10.31
N ALA A 173 13.64 17.29 -10.43
CA ALA A 173 12.89 17.81 -9.28
C ALA A 173 11.91 16.77 -8.74
N ILE A 174 11.21 16.06 -9.62
CA ILE A 174 10.28 14.98 -9.26
C ILE A 174 11.03 13.77 -8.71
N ALA A 175 12.17 13.40 -9.31
CA ALA A 175 13.03 12.32 -8.81
C ALA A 175 13.51 12.60 -7.39
N LYS A 176 13.97 13.84 -7.12
CA LYS A 176 14.37 14.29 -5.79
C LYS A 176 13.21 14.28 -4.79
N TRP A 177 12.05 14.83 -5.18
CA TRP A 177 10.86 14.86 -4.33
C TRP A 177 10.37 13.45 -3.98
N GLY A 178 10.29 12.56 -4.97
CA GLY A 178 9.83 11.20 -4.81
C GLY A 178 10.87 10.22 -4.27
N GLN A 179 12.13 10.65 -4.10
CA GLN A 179 13.27 9.79 -3.79
C GLN A 179 13.39 8.56 -4.72
N VAL A 180 13.19 8.78 -6.02
CA VAL A 180 13.26 7.75 -7.06
C VAL A 180 14.30 8.09 -8.13
N SER A 181 14.61 7.13 -9.00
CA SER A 181 15.48 7.40 -10.16
C SER A 181 14.81 8.32 -11.19
N ASP A 182 15.62 9.05 -11.94
CA ASP A 182 15.15 9.95 -13.03
C ASP A 182 14.26 9.20 -14.04
N SER A 183 14.58 7.95 -14.38
CA SER A 183 13.77 7.11 -15.27
C SER A 183 12.40 6.78 -14.70
N THR A 184 12.29 6.63 -13.37
CA THR A 184 11.01 6.39 -12.69
C THR A 184 10.18 7.67 -12.65
N ALA A 185 10.80 8.80 -12.33
CA ALA A 185 10.17 10.12 -12.38
C ALA A 185 9.65 10.46 -13.79
N ALA A 186 10.41 10.11 -14.84
CA ALA A 186 9.97 10.29 -16.23
C ALA A 186 8.71 9.46 -16.55
N LYS A 187 8.65 8.20 -16.08
CA LYS A 187 7.45 7.35 -16.23
C LYS A 187 6.24 7.95 -15.50
N TRP A 188 6.45 8.53 -14.32
CA TRP A 188 5.39 9.23 -13.59
C TRP A 188 4.86 10.43 -14.36
N VAL A 189 5.73 11.28 -14.91
CA VAL A 189 5.32 12.42 -15.75
C VAL A 189 4.54 11.97 -16.99
N MET A 190 4.99 10.91 -17.67
CA MET A 190 4.25 10.36 -18.81
C MET A 190 2.87 9.83 -18.39
N ARG A 191 2.79 9.22 -17.22
CA ARG A 191 1.53 8.72 -16.66
C ARG A 191 0.57 9.86 -16.35
N VAL A 192 1.03 10.91 -15.68
CA VAL A 192 0.23 12.12 -15.41
C VAL A 192 -0.29 12.71 -16.73
N ARG A 193 0.54 12.84 -17.76
CA ARG A 193 0.12 13.33 -19.10
C ARG A 193 -0.91 12.44 -19.79
N LYS A 194 -0.90 11.14 -19.52
CA LYS A 194 -1.78 10.17 -20.17
C LYS A 194 -3.12 10.05 -19.44
N GLU A 195 -3.09 10.11 -18.12
CA GLU A 195 -4.25 9.86 -17.25
C GLU A 195 -4.92 11.15 -16.80
N THR A 196 -4.28 12.32 -16.98
CA THR A 196 -4.80 13.63 -16.56
C THR A 196 -4.44 14.71 -17.58
N ASP A 197 -5.20 15.81 -17.58
CA ASP A 197 -4.90 17.02 -18.37
C ASP A 197 -4.05 18.04 -17.59
N LEU A 198 -3.43 17.63 -16.49
CA LEU A 198 -2.71 18.53 -15.57
C LEU A 198 -1.33 18.98 -16.09
N LEU A 199 -0.78 18.28 -17.10
CA LEU A 199 0.53 18.56 -17.67
C LEU A 199 0.47 18.78 -19.18
N PRO A 200 1.29 19.70 -19.73
CA PRO A 200 1.35 19.92 -21.16
C PRO A 200 1.85 18.67 -21.90
N ALA A 201 1.33 18.45 -23.10
CA ALA A 201 1.73 17.39 -24.00
C ALA A 201 3.26 17.43 -24.28
N PRO A 202 3.89 16.27 -24.56
CA PRO A 202 5.31 16.26 -24.88
C PRO A 202 5.61 17.16 -26.09
N THR A 203 6.72 17.89 -26.04
CA THR A 203 7.18 18.81 -27.08
C THR A 203 7.36 18.15 -28.46
N ASN A 204 7.42 16.82 -28.52
CA ASN A 204 7.56 16.02 -29.75
C ASN A 204 6.24 15.41 -30.25
N ALA A 205 5.07 15.91 -29.83
CA ALA A 205 3.81 15.51 -30.46
C ALA A 205 3.86 15.91 -31.96
N PRO A 206 3.64 14.99 -32.91
CA PRO A 206 3.62 15.33 -34.33
C PRO A 206 2.58 16.44 -34.54
N ARG A 207 3.00 17.56 -35.13
CA ARG A 207 2.08 18.60 -35.62
C ARG A 207 0.99 17.91 -36.42
N GLN A 208 -0.26 17.99 -35.98
CA GLN A 208 -1.38 17.54 -36.80
C GLN A 208 -1.29 18.23 -38.17
N PRO A 209 -1.42 17.50 -39.29
CA PRO A 209 -1.48 18.12 -40.59
C PRO A 209 -2.69 19.05 -40.61
N ARG A 210 -2.43 20.35 -40.81
CA ARG A 210 -3.48 21.33 -41.04
C ARG A 210 -4.27 20.86 -42.26
N GLY A 211 -5.52 20.45 -42.04
CA GLY A 211 -6.43 20.07 -43.10
C GLY A 211 -6.46 21.16 -44.17
N ARG A 212 -6.20 20.77 -45.42
CA ARG A 212 -6.49 21.58 -46.60
C ARG A 212 -7.96 21.98 -46.53
N ARG A 213 -8.23 23.29 -46.48
CA ARG A 213 -9.56 23.81 -46.83
C ARG A 213 -9.75 23.58 -48.32
N SER A 214 -10.78 22.81 -48.64
CA SER A 214 -11.43 22.76 -49.95
C SER A 214 -12.01 24.11 -50.31
#